data_AF-A0A949BNF9-F1
#
_entry.id   AF-A0A949BNF9-F1
#
_cell.length_a   1.000
_cell.length_b   1.000
_cell.length_c   1.000
_cell.angle_alpha   90.00
_cell.angle_beta   90.00
_cell.angle_gamma   90.00
#
_symmetry.space_group_name_H-M   'P 1'
#
loop_
_entity.id
_entity.type
_entity.pdbx_description
1 polymer ?
#
loop_
_entity_poly.entity_id
_entity_poly.type
_entity_poly.pdbx_seq_one_letter_code
_entity_poly.pdbx_strand_id
1 'polypeptide(L)' 'MARVSTHSPVHVGRAKKAIRKAFEIQLKGLGFSLVEILSTCPTNWGMTPVEALGWLEQNLLPYFPLGEFCTPDTGEAGR' A
#
# COMPACT_ATOMS: atom_id res chain seq x y z
N MET A 1 1.56 6.07 -8.71
CA MET A 1 0.67 5.99 -7.53
C MET A 1 0.35 4.53 -7.24
N ALA A 2 0.49 4.10 -5.98
CA ALA A 2 0.07 2.79 -5.52
C ALA A 2 -0.69 2.88 -4.19
N ARG A 3 -1.65 1.98 -3.99
CA ARG A 3 -2.31 1.76 -2.69
C ARG A 3 -1.99 0.37 -2.17
N VAL A 4 -1.51 0.34 -0.95
CA VAL A 4 -1.12 -0.88 -0.23
C VAL A 4 -1.77 -0.88 1.16
N SER A 5 -1.61 -1.99 1.87
CA SER A 5 -2.08 -2.13 3.24
C SER A 5 -1.03 -2.82 4.09
N THR A 6 -1.17 -2.76 5.40
CA THR A 6 -0.31 -3.43 6.39
C THR A 6 -1.08 -4.44 7.27
N HIS A 7 -2.30 -4.83 6.88
CA HIS A 7 -3.16 -5.68 7.70
C HIS A 7 -2.72 -7.15 7.84
N SER A 8 -1.74 -7.60 7.05
CA SER A 8 -1.17 -8.95 7.17
C SER A 8 0.32 -8.96 6.82
N PRO A 9 1.10 -9.99 7.22
CA PRO A 9 2.53 -10.07 6.92
C PRO A 9 2.86 -9.98 5.42
N VAL A 10 2.03 -10.59 4.57
CA VAL A 10 2.17 -10.51 3.10
C VAL A 10 2.01 -9.06 2.63
N HIS A 11 1.01 -8.36 3.17
CA HIS A 11 0.73 -6.97 2.83
C HIS A 11 1.80 -6.00 3.34
N VAL A 12 2.38 -6.24 4.52
CA VAL A 12 3.58 -5.51 5.00
C VAL A 12 4.75 -5.65 4.02
N GLY A 13 5.00 -6.88 3.53
CA GLY A 13 6.01 -7.12 2.50
C GLY A 13 5.75 -6.34 1.20
N ARG A 14 4.49 -6.29 0.75
CA ARG A 14 4.06 -5.49 -0.42
C ARG A 14 4.24 -3.99 -0.18
N ALA A 15 3.88 -3.49 1.00
CA ALA A 15 4.06 -2.09 1.36
C ALA A 15 5.54 -1.67 1.32
N LYS A 16 6.44 -2.51 1.88
CA LYS A 16 7.89 -2.28 1.82
C LYS A 16 8.39 -2.17 0.38
N LYS A 17 7.94 -3.06 -0.51
CA LYS A 17 8.29 -3.03 -1.95
C LYS A 17 7.79 -1.74 -2.62
N ALA A 18 6.54 -1.34 -2.35
CA ALA A 18 5.96 -0.13 -2.94
C ALA A 18 6.70 1.15 -2.49
N ILE A 19 7.01 1.27 -1.20
CA ILE A 19 7.79 2.40 -0.66
C ILE A 19 9.18 2.46 -1.31
N ARG A 20 9.86 1.32 -1.42
CA ARG A 20 11.17 1.25 -2.08
C ARG A 20 11.10 1.69 -3.54
N LYS A 21 10.14 1.14 -4.31
CA LYS A 21 9.92 1.51 -5.71
C LYS A 21 9.64 3.00 -5.89
N ALA A 22 8.85 3.60 -5.00
CA ALA A 22 8.56 5.04 -5.03
C ALA A 22 9.83 5.89 -4.88
N PHE A 23 10.71 5.56 -3.93
CA PHE A 23 11.99 6.25 -3.79
C PHE A 23 12.91 6.01 -4.98
N GLU A 24 12.98 4.78 -5.51
CA GLU A 24 13.80 4.47 -6.68
C GLU A 24 13.35 5.27 -7.92
N ILE A 25 12.04 5.45 -8.12
CA ILE A 25 11.49 6.31 -9.18
C ILE A 25 11.94 7.76 -9.02
N GLN A 26 11.83 8.30 -7.80
CA GLN A 26 12.24 9.69 -7.51
C GLN A 26 13.74 9.89 -7.69
N LEU A 27 14.57 8.96 -7.20
CA LEU A 27 16.03 9.02 -7.33
C LEU A 27 16.48 8.95 -8.79
N LYS A 28 15.77 8.21 -9.64
CA LYS A 28 16.01 8.14 -11.08
C LYS A 28 15.49 9.36 -11.85
N GLY A 29 14.87 10.34 -11.19
CA GLY A 29 14.29 11.52 -11.84
C GLY A 29 13.06 11.21 -12.69
N LEU A 30 12.41 10.06 -12.48
CA LEU A 30 11.28 9.58 -13.28
C LEU A 30 9.92 10.19 -12.85
N GLY A 31 9.96 11.19 -11.97
CA GLY A 31 8.80 11.95 -11.51
C GLY A 31 8.41 11.71 -10.05
N PHE A 32 7.27 12.27 -9.67
CA PHE A 32 6.73 12.19 -8.33
C PHE A 32 6.11 10.80 -8.06
N SER A 33 6.28 10.31 -6.83
CA SER A 33 5.68 9.05 -6.39
C SER A 33 4.79 9.26 -5.18
N LEU A 34 3.60 8.65 -5.22
CA LEU A 34 2.63 8.60 -4.11
C LEU A 34 2.33 7.15 -3.74
N VAL A 35 2.45 6.84 -2.45
CA VAL A 35 2.08 5.54 -1.87
C VAL A 35 1.07 5.78 -0.77
N GLU A 36 -0.16 5.30 -0.96
CA GLU A 36 -1.21 5.30 0.05
C GLU A 36 -1.15 3.99 0.84
N ILE A 37 -1.16 4.07 2.17
CA ILE A 37 -1.04 2.90 3.05
C ILE A 37 -2.25 2.83 3.97
N LEU A 38 -3.06 1.79 3.79
CA LEU A 38 -4.14 1.47 4.71
C LEU A 38 -3.56 0.77 5.95
N SER A 39 -3.63 1.45 7.09
CA SER A 39 -3.16 0.97 8.38
C SER A 39 -4.26 1.11 9.43
N THR A 40 -4.41 0.10 10.28
CA THR A 40 -5.36 0.11 11.38
C THR A 40 -4.77 0.81 12.60
N CYS A 41 -5.53 1.72 13.21
CA CYS A 41 -5.22 2.24 14.55
C CYS A 41 -6.23 1.65 15.55
N PRO A 42 -5.94 0.48 16.17
CA PRO A 42 -6.91 -0.24 17.00
C PRO A 42 -7.37 0.60 18.20
N THR A 43 -6.48 1.43 18.76
CA THR A 43 -6.77 2.33 19.89
C THR A 43 -7.93 3.29 19.57
N ASN A 44 -7.94 3.89 18.38
CA ASN A 44 -8.97 4.87 18.01
C ASN A 44 -10.31 4.20 17.69
N TRP A 45 -10.30 2.93 17.27
CA TRP A 45 -11.51 2.19 16.90
C TRP A 45 -12.12 1.41 18.07
N GLY A 46 -11.47 1.40 19.23
CA GLY A 46 -11.94 0.63 20.40
C GLY A 46 -11.95 -0.88 20.16
N MET A 47 -11.08 -1.36 19.26
CA MET A 47 -10.98 -2.78 18.87
C MET A 47 -9.66 -3.37 19.35
N THR A 48 -9.62 -4.69 19.56
CA THR A 48 -8.32 -5.36 19.71
C THR A 48 -7.53 -5.27 18.40
N PRO A 49 -6.18 -5.37 18.46
CA PRO A 49 -5.36 -5.36 17.25
C PRO A 49 -5.81 -6.39 16.20
N VAL A 50 -6.20 -7.60 16.61
CA VAL A 50 -6.61 -8.67 15.69
C VAL A 50 -7.96 -8.36 15.03
N GLU A 51 -8.93 -7.88 15.79
CA GLU A 51 -10.24 -7.49 15.25
C GLU A 51 -10.13 -6.34 14.26
N ALA A 52 -9.28 -5.35 14.55
CA ALA A 52 -9.09 -4.21 13.65
C ALA A 52 -8.57 -4.64 12.27
N LEU A 53 -7.68 -5.64 12.20
CA LEU A 53 -7.17 -6.18 10.94
C LEU A 53 -8.30 -6.82 10.12
N GLY A 54 -9.13 -7.65 10.77
CA GLY A 54 -10.29 -8.28 10.12
C GLY A 54 -11.34 -7.26 9.67
N TRP A 55 -11.58 -6.22 10.48
CA TRP A 55 -12.49 -5.13 10.11
C TRP A 55 -11.99 -4.37 8.87
N LEU A 56 -10.69 -4.07 8.80
CA LEU A 56 -10.09 -3.43 7.63
C LEU A 56 -10.31 -4.28 6.37
N GLU A 57 -10.08 -5.58 6.46
CA GLU A 57 -10.25 -6.51 5.33
C GLU A 57 -11.70 -6.52 4.81
N GLN A 58 -12.68 -6.54 5.72
CA GLN A 58 -14.10 -6.65 5.37
C GLN A 58 -14.75 -5.33 4.94
N ASN A 59 -14.31 -4.19 5.51
CA ASN A 59 -15.00 -2.92 5.34
C ASN A 59 -14.18 -1.91 4.53
N LEU A 60 -12.86 -1.85 4.78
CA LEU A 60 -12.00 -0.82 4.22
C LEU A 60 -11.46 -1.21 2.84
N LEU A 61 -11.07 -2.48 2.63
CA LEU A 61 -10.56 -2.93 1.32
C LEU A 61 -11.58 -2.84 0.18
N PRO A 62 -12.87 -3.17 0.37
CA PRO A 62 -13.86 -3.01 -0.70
C PRO A 62 -14.05 -1.55 -1.11
N TYR A 63 -13.92 -0.62 -0.17
CA TYR A 63 -14.05 0.81 -0.42
C TYR A 63 -12.76 1.44 -0.97
N PHE A 64 -11.60 0.97 -0.50
CA PHE A 64 -10.27 1.43 -0.94
C PHE A 64 -9.48 0.27 -1.56
N PRO A 65 -9.74 -0.08 -2.84
CA PRO A 65 -9.09 -1.21 -3.49
C PRO A 65 -7.57 -0.99 -3.56
N LEU A 66 -6.83 -2.06 -3.29
CA LEU A 66 -5.36 -2.08 -3.38
C LEU A 66 -4.92 -2.23 -4.83
N GLY A 67 -3.80 -1.62 -5.20
CA GLY A 67 -3.27 -1.74 -6.56
C GLY A 67 -2.20 -0.71 -6.90
N GLU A 68 -1.57 -0.90 -8.05
CA GLU A 68 -0.78 0.13 -8.72
C GLU A 68 -1.67 0.80 -9.78
N PHE A 69 -1.84 2.11 -9.68
CA PHE A 69 -2.75 2.87 -10.55
C PHE A 69 -2.02 3.62 -11.67
N CYS A 70 -0.76 3.98 -11.42
CA CYS A 70 0.08 4.69 -12.37
C CYS A 70 1.54 4.41 -12.06
N THR A 71 2.30 4.04 -13.06
CA THR A 71 3.75 3.86 -13.01
C THR A 71 4.36 4.60 -14.19
N PRO A 72 5.57 5.16 -14.06
CA PRO A 72 6.28 5.67 -15.22
C PRO A 72 6.48 4.55 -16.24
N ASP A 73 6.35 4.87 -17.53
CA ASP A 73 6.75 3.98 -18.62
C ASP A 73 8.28 3.92 -18.67
N THR A 74 8.87 3.25 -17.69
CA THR A 74 10.19 2.66 -17.86
C THR A 74 9.99 1.54 -18.86
N GLY A 75 10.66 1.53 -20.01
CA GLY A 75 10.56 0.48 -21.05
C GLY A 75 10.91 -0.95 -20.62
N GLU A 76 10.86 -1.24 -19.32
CA GLU A 76 10.84 -2.55 -18.67
C GLU A 76 9.38 -2.92 -18.35
N ALA A 77 8.55 -3.01 -19.38
CA ALA A 77 7.26 -3.68 -19.27
C ALA A 77 7.52 -5.19 -19.11
N GLY A 78 7.17 -5.75 -17.96
CA GLY A 78 6.91 -7.17 -17.76
C GLY A 78 8.07 -8.14 -18.07
N ARG A 79 8.77 -8.57 -17.03
CA ARG A 79 9.27 -9.95 -16.95
C ARG A 79 8.73 -10.60 -15.69
#